data_AF-A0AB39VEL9-F1
#
_entry.id   AF-A0AB39VEL9-F1
#
_cell.length_a   1.000
_cell.length_b   1.000
_cell.length_c   1.000
_cell.angle_alpha   90.00
_cell.angle_beta   90.00
_cell.angle_gamma   90.00
#
_symmetry.space_group_name_H-M   'P 1'
#
loop_
_entity.id
_entity.type
_entity.pdbx_description
1 polymer ?
#
loop_
_entity_poly.entity_id
_entity_poly.type
_entity_poly.pdbx_seq_one_letter_code
_entity_poly.pdbx_strand_id
1 'polypeptide(L)'
;MADSIDFLRNREIKIYKGDIIVRKGEVIDANTYLKLKKLNLVRTEDKIKKVIGLTCTFIIAVSLLYYVLKKNSRNVVESNVYFAICITLIILNLIYVYTFNKFPLIVYLIPFSTLPIIATILGDRMFAAIITFMDMIILSREEFWLFIMIAMTLAAIYKADKLTNRSDIIKISLFLGIFQSIITFSYGMVNQMEITLIGVLIIESVGSGILTGVLTVGLLPYFENTFDILTDMKLLELSDFSHTLLKQLLLKASGTFHHSIMVGALAESAAESIGANATFARIASYYHDIGKMKSRSFCGKSKWWLKSAQQDKAVTKCINIDFSHKRWIYNGKRE
;
A
#
# COMPACT_ATOMS: atom_id res chain seq x y z
N MET A 1 10.02 -31.56 61.98
CA MET A 1 9.38 -30.64 61.01
C MET A 1 9.61 -31.07 59.56
N ALA A 2 10.72 -31.75 59.23
CA ALA A 2 10.91 -32.40 57.92
C ALA A 2 10.01 -33.64 57.74
N ASP A 3 9.77 -34.43 58.79
CA ASP A 3 8.99 -35.68 58.71
C ASP A 3 7.48 -35.49 58.46
N SER A 4 6.94 -34.30 58.72
CA SER A 4 5.53 -33.97 58.48
C SER A 4 5.23 -33.57 57.02
N ILE A 5 6.26 -33.25 56.24
CA ILE A 5 6.10 -32.84 54.83
C ILE A 5 6.06 -34.07 53.91
N ASP A 6 6.82 -35.12 54.23
CA ASP A 6 6.81 -36.37 53.45
C ASP A 6 5.49 -37.16 53.59
N PHE A 7 4.77 -37.00 54.70
CA PHE A 7 3.47 -37.66 54.91
C PHE A 7 2.36 -37.14 53.97
N LEU A 8 2.48 -35.91 53.45
CA LEU A 8 1.51 -35.33 52.50
C LEU A 8 1.86 -35.63 51.04
N ARG A 9 3.05 -36.16 50.75
CA ARG A 9 3.53 -36.41 49.39
C ARG A 9 2.88 -37.63 48.71
N ASN A 10 2.35 -38.57 49.51
CA ASN A 10 1.84 -39.86 49.04
C ASN A 10 0.31 -40.06 49.11
N ARG A 11 -0.49 -39.00 49.25
CA ARG A 11 -1.95 -39.15 49.04
C ARG A 11 -2.27 -39.10 47.54
N GLU A 12 -2.74 -40.22 47.02
CA GLU A 12 -3.43 -40.24 45.72
C GLU A 12 -4.70 -39.39 45.81
N ILE A 13 -4.66 -38.19 45.25
CA ILE A 13 -5.85 -37.37 45.07
C ILE A 13 -6.54 -37.87 43.80
N LYS A 14 -7.54 -38.73 43.96
CA LYS A 14 -8.43 -39.16 42.87
C LYS A 14 -9.40 -38.02 42.55
N ILE A 15 -9.47 -37.64 41.28
CA ILE A 15 -10.40 -36.61 40.76
C ILE A 15 -11.33 -37.33 39.79
N TYR A 16 -12.63 -37.23 40.04
CA TYR A 16 -13.66 -37.83 39.19
C TYR A 16 -14.25 -36.80 38.23
N LYS A 17 -14.73 -37.27 37.09
CA LYS A 17 -15.41 -36.42 36.10
C LYS A 17 -16.71 -35.90 36.71
N GLY A 18 -16.81 -34.58 36.92
CA GLY A 18 -17.96 -33.92 37.56
C GLY A 18 -17.62 -33.25 38.90
N ASP A 19 -16.42 -33.47 39.43
CA ASP A 19 -15.98 -32.82 40.67
C ASP A 19 -15.83 -31.30 40.49
N ILE A 20 -16.42 -30.52 41.38
CA ILE A 20 -16.23 -29.07 41.46
C ILE A 20 -14.93 -28.81 42.23
N ILE A 21 -13.90 -28.32 41.54
CA ILE A 21 -12.56 -28.11 42.10
C ILE A 21 -12.45 -26.75 42.82
N VAL A 22 -13.06 -25.70 42.25
CA VAL A 22 -13.13 -24.32 42.78
C VAL A 22 -14.42 -23.67 42.32
N ARG A 23 -15.11 -22.93 43.19
CA ARG A 23 -16.21 -22.03 42.80
C ARG A 23 -15.71 -20.61 42.59
N LYS A 24 -16.37 -19.87 41.70
CA LYS A 24 -16.05 -18.46 41.42
C LYS A 24 -16.17 -17.64 42.71
N GLY A 25 -15.07 -17.02 43.15
CA GLY A 25 -15.00 -16.20 44.36
C GLY A 25 -14.38 -16.88 45.59
N GLU A 26 -14.08 -18.19 45.53
CA GLU A 26 -13.38 -18.88 46.62
C GLU A 26 -11.87 -18.58 46.60
N VAL A 27 -11.29 -18.45 47.80
CA VAL A 27 -9.83 -18.29 47.97
C VAL A 27 -9.15 -19.63 47.70
N ILE A 28 -8.14 -19.62 46.82
CA ILE A 28 -7.45 -20.83 46.38
C ILE A 28 -6.42 -21.25 47.44
N ASP A 29 -6.66 -22.39 48.10
CA ASP A 29 -5.69 -23.04 49.00
C ASP A 29 -4.56 -23.75 48.21
N ALA A 30 -3.41 -24.02 48.85
CA ALA A 30 -2.23 -24.64 48.25
C ALA A 30 -2.53 -26.00 47.60
N ASN A 31 -3.38 -26.82 48.21
CA ASN A 31 -3.81 -28.10 47.65
C ASN A 31 -4.65 -27.93 46.39
N THR A 32 -5.55 -26.95 46.41
CA THR A 32 -6.44 -26.62 45.29
C THR A 32 -5.63 -26.05 44.11
N TYR A 33 -4.65 -25.19 44.39
CA TYR A 33 -3.69 -24.71 43.40
C TYR A 33 -2.92 -25.87 42.74
N LEU A 34 -2.48 -26.86 43.53
CA LEU A 34 -1.74 -28.01 43.01
C LEU A 34 -2.63 -28.92 42.14
N LYS A 35 -3.91 -29.11 42.49
CA LYS A 35 -4.89 -29.80 41.63
C LYS A 35 -5.10 -29.05 40.31
N LEU A 36 -5.31 -27.74 40.36
CA LEU A 36 -5.48 -26.90 39.16
C LEU A 36 -4.21 -26.93 38.29
N LYS A 37 -3.02 -26.91 38.88
CA LYS A 37 -1.73 -27.00 38.16
C LYS A 37 -1.54 -28.36 37.49
N LYS A 38 -1.86 -29.47 38.17
CA LYS A 38 -1.80 -30.83 37.60
C LYS A 38 -2.81 -31.04 36.45
N LEU A 39 -3.96 -30.37 36.53
CA LEU A 39 -4.97 -30.39 35.47
C LEU A 39 -4.66 -29.41 34.31
N ASN A 40 -3.48 -28.76 34.30
CA ASN A 40 -3.12 -27.71 33.34
C ASN A 40 -4.13 -26.54 33.26
N LEU A 41 -4.90 -26.32 34.33
CA LEU A 41 -5.85 -25.21 34.44
C LEU A 41 -5.19 -23.94 34.98
N VAL A 42 -4.04 -24.07 35.66
CA VAL A 42 -3.17 -22.94 35.98
C VAL A 42 -2.23 -22.69 34.82
N ARG A 43 -2.55 -21.70 33.99
CA ARG A 43 -1.60 -21.15 33.01
C ARG A 43 -0.54 -20.35 33.76
N THR A 44 0.59 -20.97 34.08
CA THR A 44 1.81 -20.19 34.33
C THR A 44 2.23 -19.62 32.98
N GLU A 45 2.01 -18.33 32.77
CA GLU A 45 2.48 -17.63 31.57
C GLU A 45 4.00 -17.72 31.50
N ASP A 46 4.51 -18.69 30.75
CA ASP A 46 5.92 -18.79 30.42
C ASP A 46 6.22 -17.67 29.40
N LYS A 47 6.47 -16.48 29.94
CA LYS A 47 6.71 -15.25 29.16
C LYS A 47 7.83 -15.46 28.15
N ILE A 48 8.84 -16.28 28.49
CA ILE A 48 9.97 -16.59 27.60
C ILE A 48 9.50 -17.44 26.42
N LYS A 49 8.77 -18.55 26.65
CA LYS A 49 8.21 -19.36 25.54
C LYS A 49 7.23 -18.56 24.68
N LYS A 50 6.42 -17.69 25.29
CA LYS A 50 5.49 -16.81 24.56
C LYS A 50 6.24 -15.83 23.65
N VAL A 51 7.29 -15.20 24.15
CA VAL A 51 8.13 -14.27 23.37
C VAL A 51 8.84 -15.03 22.25
N ILE A 52 9.48 -16.16 22.53
CA ILE A 52 10.16 -16.98 21.50
C ILE A 52 9.17 -17.41 20.42
N GLY A 53 7.98 -17.91 20.82
CA GLY A 53 6.93 -18.31 19.88
C GLY A 53 6.49 -17.16 18.98
N LEU A 54 6.25 -15.97 19.55
CA LEU A 54 5.83 -14.79 18.80
C LEU A 54 6.92 -14.26 17.87
N THR A 55 8.18 -14.27 18.31
CA THR A 55 9.32 -13.86 17.47
C THR A 55 9.52 -14.82 16.30
N CYS A 56 9.45 -16.14 16.54
CA CYS A 56 9.53 -17.13 15.47
C CYS A 56 8.41 -16.99 14.45
N THR A 57 7.16 -16.83 14.89
CA THR A 57 6.02 -16.64 13.97
C THR A 57 6.15 -15.35 13.17
N PHE A 58 6.62 -14.26 13.79
CA PHE A 58 6.88 -13.00 13.09
C PHE A 58 7.98 -13.13 12.03
N ILE A 59 9.10 -13.78 12.36
CA ILE A 59 10.19 -14.01 11.39
C ILE A 59 9.72 -14.86 10.22
N ILE A 60 8.95 -15.93 10.48
CA ILE A 60 8.40 -16.79 9.42
C ILE A 60 7.46 -15.98 8.52
N ALA A 61 6.55 -15.20 9.09
CA ALA A 61 5.61 -14.38 8.33
C ALA A 61 6.33 -13.36 7.44
N VAL A 62 7.27 -12.58 8.00
CA VAL A 62 8.06 -11.58 7.25
C VAL A 62 8.90 -12.25 6.16
N SER A 63 9.52 -13.40 6.44
CA SER A 63 10.35 -14.13 5.48
C SER A 63 9.52 -14.66 4.31
N LEU A 64 8.35 -15.25 4.60
CA LEU A 64 7.41 -15.71 3.57
C LEU A 64 6.95 -14.55 2.69
N LEU A 65 6.56 -13.43 3.30
CA LEU A 65 6.06 -12.25 2.59
C LEU A 65 7.16 -11.61 1.74
N TYR A 66 8.39 -11.49 2.24
CA TYR A 66 9.54 -11.05 1.46
C TYR A 66 9.82 -11.98 0.26
N TYR A 67 9.75 -13.29 0.47
CA TYR A 67 9.94 -14.26 -0.61
C TYR A 67 8.85 -14.13 -1.70
N VAL A 68 7.58 -13.96 -1.31
CA VAL A 68 6.47 -13.74 -2.24
C VAL A 68 6.65 -12.42 -2.99
N LEU A 69 7.02 -11.33 -2.30
CA LEU A 69 7.32 -10.03 -2.92
C LEU A 69 8.46 -10.13 -3.92
N LYS A 70 9.56 -10.78 -3.55
CA LYS A 70 10.72 -10.95 -4.42
C LYS A 70 10.41 -11.83 -5.63
N LYS A 71 9.54 -12.83 -5.49
CA LYS A 71 9.14 -13.70 -6.59
C LYS A 71 8.20 -13.01 -7.57
N ASN A 72 7.18 -12.31 -7.07
CA ASN A 72 6.10 -11.77 -7.89
C ASN A 72 6.34 -10.33 -8.36
N SER A 73 7.04 -9.52 -7.55
CA SER A 73 7.18 -8.07 -7.76
C SER A 73 8.63 -7.60 -7.62
N ARG A 74 9.59 -8.43 -8.06
CA ARG A 74 11.03 -8.13 -8.02
C ARG A 74 11.37 -6.75 -8.57
N ASN A 75 10.77 -6.40 -9.72
CA ASN A 75 10.98 -5.13 -10.40
C ASN A 75 10.55 -3.93 -9.56
N VAL A 76 9.54 -4.08 -8.69
CA VAL A 76 9.08 -3.01 -7.80
C VAL A 76 10.04 -2.87 -6.62
N VAL A 77 10.39 -4.00 -5.99
CA VAL A 77 11.29 -4.05 -4.81
C VAL A 77 12.69 -3.51 -5.12
N GLU A 78 13.23 -3.80 -6.31
CA GLU A 78 14.55 -3.33 -6.75
C GLU A 78 14.52 -1.91 -7.34
N SER A 79 13.36 -1.26 -7.42
CA SER A 79 13.20 0.08 -7.97
C SER A 79 12.98 1.16 -6.91
N ASN A 80 13.10 2.42 -7.32
CA ASN A 80 12.82 3.57 -6.44
C ASN A 80 11.36 3.63 -5.94
N VAL A 81 10.44 2.89 -6.58
CA VAL A 81 9.04 2.77 -6.13
C VAL A 81 8.96 2.21 -4.72
N TYR A 82 9.83 1.24 -4.38
CA TYR A 82 9.83 0.61 -3.07
C TYR A 82 10.01 1.65 -1.94
N PHE A 83 10.93 2.61 -2.12
CA PHE A 83 11.17 3.67 -1.14
C PHE A 83 9.96 4.60 -0.99
N ALA A 84 9.30 4.99 -2.08
CA ALA A 84 8.09 5.80 -2.03
C ALA A 84 6.98 5.12 -1.19
N ILE A 85 6.82 3.81 -1.37
CA ILE A 85 5.81 3.03 -0.66
C ILE A 85 6.21 2.85 0.81
N CYS A 86 7.49 2.59 1.12
CA CYS A 86 7.98 2.55 2.50
C CYS A 86 7.76 3.89 3.23
N ILE A 87 8.02 5.02 2.58
CA ILE A 87 7.77 6.35 3.16
C ILE A 87 6.28 6.53 3.44
N THR A 88 5.42 6.17 2.48
CA THR A 88 3.95 6.22 2.66
C THR A 88 3.51 5.38 3.85
N LEU A 89 4.01 4.15 3.95
CA LEU A 89 3.73 3.23 5.05
C LEU A 89 4.18 3.82 6.39
N ILE A 90 5.40 4.36 6.48
CA ILE A 90 5.93 4.97 7.71
C ILE A 90 5.06 6.17 8.12
N ILE A 91 4.70 7.05 7.18
CA ILE A 91 3.85 8.23 7.46
C ILE A 91 2.50 7.79 8.03
N LEU A 92 1.82 6.84 7.40
CA LEU A 92 0.51 6.36 7.85
C LEU A 92 0.59 5.66 9.22
N ASN A 93 1.63 4.86 9.44
CA ASN A 93 1.85 4.20 10.73
C ASN A 93 2.16 5.20 11.85
N LEU A 94 2.93 6.25 11.58
CA LEU A 94 3.18 7.32 12.55
C LEU A 94 1.90 8.08 12.90
N ILE A 95 1.06 8.39 11.89
CA ILE A 95 -0.27 8.98 12.11
C ILE A 95 -1.10 8.05 12.99
N TYR A 96 -1.15 6.76 12.67
CA TYR A 96 -1.89 5.77 13.46
C TYR A 96 -1.41 5.68 14.90
N VAL A 97 -0.10 5.53 15.15
CA VAL A 97 0.44 5.43 16.51
C VAL A 97 0.17 6.71 17.31
N TYR A 98 0.23 7.88 16.66
CA TYR A 98 -0.04 9.15 17.30
C TYR A 98 -1.51 9.32 17.68
N THR A 99 -2.43 9.03 16.75
CA THR A 99 -3.88 9.17 16.98
C THR A 99 -4.40 8.09 17.92
N PHE A 100 -3.96 6.84 17.74
CA PHE A 100 -4.42 5.69 18.52
C PHE A 100 -4.24 5.88 20.03
N ASN A 101 -3.06 6.35 20.46
CA ASN A 101 -2.76 6.48 21.89
C ASN A 101 -3.47 7.65 22.57
N LYS A 102 -3.91 8.65 21.80
CA LYS A 102 -4.47 9.90 22.33
C LYS A 102 -5.97 10.05 22.08
N PHE A 103 -6.48 9.50 20.98
CA PHE A 103 -7.84 9.71 20.47
C PHE A 103 -8.37 8.44 19.81
N PRO A 104 -8.80 7.43 20.58
CA PRO A 104 -9.21 6.12 20.04
C PRO A 104 -10.45 6.20 19.14
N LEU A 105 -11.29 7.22 19.32
CA LEU A 105 -12.47 7.43 18.47
C LEU A 105 -12.07 7.83 17.05
N ILE A 106 -10.97 8.58 16.86
CA ILE A 106 -10.52 9.16 15.56
C ILE A 106 -9.89 8.11 14.63
N VAL A 107 -9.80 6.85 15.05
CA VAL A 107 -9.14 5.79 14.27
C VAL A 107 -9.84 5.56 12.92
N TYR A 108 -11.15 5.82 12.82
CA TYR A 108 -11.91 5.67 11.57
C TYR A 108 -11.63 6.79 10.56
N LEU A 109 -11.09 7.92 11.01
CA LEU A 109 -10.69 9.05 10.16
C LEU A 109 -9.34 8.81 9.45
N ILE A 110 -8.56 7.83 9.89
CA ILE A 110 -7.22 7.59 9.34
C ILE A 110 -7.33 7.09 7.89
N PRO A 111 -6.63 7.72 6.93
CA PRO A 111 -6.76 7.43 5.50
C PRO A 111 -5.97 6.18 5.07
N PHE A 112 -6.32 5.01 5.61
CA PHE A 112 -5.65 3.74 5.35
C PHE A 112 -5.60 3.35 3.89
N SER A 113 -6.62 3.73 3.11
CA SER A 113 -6.68 3.44 1.68
C SER A 113 -5.62 4.18 0.84
N THR A 114 -4.89 5.13 1.41
CA THR A 114 -3.78 5.81 0.72
C THR A 114 -2.68 4.82 0.31
N LEU A 115 -2.33 3.87 1.19
CA LEU A 115 -1.28 2.88 0.90
C LEU A 115 -1.63 1.98 -0.30
N PRO A 116 -2.79 1.29 -0.36
CA PRO A 116 -3.15 0.47 -1.50
C PRO A 116 -3.28 1.24 -2.81
N ILE A 117 -3.75 2.48 -2.78
CA ILE A 117 -3.88 3.29 -4.01
C ILE A 117 -2.48 3.64 -4.55
N ILE A 118 -1.62 4.22 -3.71
CA ILE A 118 -0.25 4.60 -4.12
C ILE A 118 0.56 3.37 -4.54
N ALA A 119 0.47 2.28 -3.79
CA ALA A 119 1.18 1.05 -4.09
C ALA A 119 0.73 0.41 -5.41
N THR A 120 -0.57 0.50 -5.73
CA THR A 120 -1.10 0.03 -7.02
C THR A 120 -0.64 0.92 -8.18
N ILE A 121 -0.74 2.25 -8.04
CA ILE A 121 -0.39 3.19 -9.12
C ILE A 121 1.13 3.17 -9.42
N LEU A 122 1.98 3.18 -8.39
CA LEU A 122 3.43 3.23 -8.58
C LEU A 122 4.04 1.83 -8.82
N GLY A 123 3.44 0.80 -8.23
CA GLY A 123 3.93 -0.57 -8.20
C GLY A 123 3.16 -1.48 -9.16
N ASP A 124 2.53 -2.49 -8.58
CA ASP A 124 1.65 -3.45 -9.23
C ASP A 124 0.61 -3.97 -8.22
N ARG A 125 -0.49 -4.57 -8.70
CA ARG A 125 -1.58 -5.06 -7.84
C ARG A 125 -1.13 -6.08 -6.79
N MET A 126 -0.22 -6.97 -7.16
CA MET A 126 0.27 -8.04 -6.27
C MET A 126 1.13 -7.44 -5.16
N PHE A 127 2.05 -6.55 -5.52
CA PHE A 127 2.85 -5.79 -4.57
C PHE A 127 1.95 -5.02 -3.60
N ALA A 128 0.97 -4.28 -4.12
CA ALA A 128 0.03 -3.51 -3.33
C ALA A 128 -0.75 -4.39 -2.35
N ALA A 129 -1.26 -5.54 -2.80
CA ALA A 129 -1.98 -6.49 -1.95
C ALA A 129 -1.08 -7.05 -0.84
N ILE A 130 0.15 -7.45 -1.17
CA ILE A 130 1.07 -8.03 -0.19
C ILE A 130 1.49 -6.99 0.85
N ILE A 131 1.96 -5.80 0.43
CA ILE A 131 2.47 -4.79 1.36
C ILE A 131 1.38 -4.26 2.29
N THR A 132 0.16 -4.07 1.79
CA THR A 132 -0.98 -3.65 2.61
C THR A 132 -1.46 -4.75 3.54
N PHE A 133 -1.42 -6.02 3.11
CA PHE A 133 -1.69 -7.13 4.01
C PHE A 133 -0.65 -7.23 5.14
N MET A 134 0.64 -6.94 4.88
CA MET A 134 1.65 -6.85 5.95
C MET A 134 1.29 -5.74 6.94
N ASP A 135 0.93 -4.57 6.43
CA ASP A 135 0.55 -3.41 7.24
C ASP A 135 -0.67 -3.72 8.12
N MET A 136 -1.67 -4.41 7.58
CA MET A 136 -2.85 -4.85 8.33
C MET A 136 -2.51 -5.77 9.50
N ILE A 137 -1.60 -6.72 9.34
CA ILE A 137 -1.22 -7.64 10.43
C ILE A 137 -0.60 -6.86 11.60
N ILE A 138 0.16 -5.80 11.29
CA ILE A 138 0.81 -4.96 12.29
C ILE A 138 -0.22 -4.06 13.01
N LEU A 139 -1.20 -3.56 12.28
CA LEU A 139 -2.18 -2.57 12.75
C LEU A 139 -3.45 -3.20 13.35
N SER A 140 -3.79 -4.42 12.96
CA SER A 140 -5.03 -5.08 13.38
C SER A 140 -4.99 -5.43 14.87
N ARG A 141 -5.99 -4.98 15.61
CA ARG A 141 -6.20 -5.31 17.02
C ARG A 141 -7.44 -6.16 17.25
N GLU A 142 -8.46 -5.92 16.45
CA GLU A 142 -9.74 -6.60 16.48
C GLU A 142 -10.00 -7.31 15.16
N GLU A 143 -10.64 -8.48 15.24
CA GLU A 143 -10.97 -9.29 14.07
C GLU A 143 -11.84 -8.52 13.07
N PHE A 144 -12.76 -7.70 13.57
CA PHE A 144 -13.61 -6.91 12.70
C PHE A 144 -12.85 -5.77 12.01
N TRP A 145 -11.94 -5.09 12.71
CA TRP A 145 -11.11 -4.05 12.12
C TRP A 145 -10.25 -4.60 10.97
N LEU A 146 -9.71 -5.81 11.13
CA LEU A 146 -9.02 -6.53 10.06
C LEU A 146 -9.93 -6.74 8.85
N PHE A 147 -11.20 -7.14 9.06
CA PHE A 147 -12.17 -7.31 7.98
C PHE A 147 -12.45 -6.01 7.22
N ILE A 148 -12.62 -4.88 7.92
CA ILE A 148 -12.78 -3.57 7.27
C ILE A 148 -11.56 -3.26 6.39
N MET A 149 -10.34 -3.40 6.94
CA MET A 149 -9.12 -3.09 6.21
C MET A 149 -8.94 -3.95 4.96
N ILE A 150 -9.27 -5.25 5.04
CA ILE A 150 -9.23 -6.16 3.90
C ILE A 150 -10.22 -5.70 2.82
N ALA A 151 -11.48 -5.46 3.19
CA ALA A 151 -12.51 -5.03 2.24
C ALA A 151 -12.13 -3.72 1.53
N MET A 152 -11.65 -2.73 2.30
CA MET A 152 -11.22 -1.43 1.81
C MET A 152 -10.02 -1.53 0.86
N THR A 153 -9.06 -2.38 1.20
CA THR A 153 -7.85 -2.59 0.39
C THR A 153 -8.15 -3.28 -0.91
N LEU A 154 -8.99 -4.32 -0.90
CA LEU A 154 -9.42 -4.99 -2.13
C LEU A 154 -10.16 -4.03 -3.05
N ALA A 155 -11.10 -3.25 -2.50
CA ALA A 155 -11.82 -2.23 -3.26
C ALA A 155 -10.88 -1.16 -3.84
N ALA A 156 -9.90 -0.70 -3.05
CA ALA A 156 -8.91 0.28 -3.46
C ALA A 156 -8.02 -0.24 -4.58
N ILE A 157 -7.44 -1.44 -4.44
CA ILE A 157 -6.54 -2.04 -5.45
C ILE A 157 -7.30 -2.27 -6.77
N TYR A 158 -8.50 -2.84 -6.70
CA TYR A 158 -9.30 -3.12 -7.90
C TYR A 158 -9.64 -1.85 -8.69
N LYS A 159 -9.99 -0.77 -7.99
CA LYS A 159 -10.32 0.51 -8.62
C LYS A 159 -9.09 1.32 -9.05
N ALA A 160 -8.00 1.26 -8.28
CA ALA A 160 -6.80 2.07 -8.51
C ALA A 160 -6.00 1.63 -9.73
N ASP A 161 -6.06 0.36 -10.13
CA ASP A 161 -5.26 -0.14 -11.23
C ASP A 161 -5.56 0.52 -12.58
N LYS A 162 -6.82 0.90 -12.84
CA LYS A 162 -7.23 1.49 -14.11
C LYS A 162 -7.16 3.01 -14.13
N LEU A 163 -6.43 3.61 -13.18
CA LEU A 163 -6.42 5.05 -13.01
C LEU A 163 -5.45 5.75 -13.95
N THR A 164 -6.00 6.62 -14.80
CA THR A 164 -5.24 7.42 -15.76
C THR A 164 -5.30 8.91 -15.49
N ASN A 165 -6.24 9.38 -14.66
CA ASN A 165 -6.36 10.81 -14.31
C ASN A 165 -6.31 11.04 -12.79
N ARG A 166 -5.77 12.20 -12.40
CA ARG A 166 -5.73 12.63 -10.99
C ARG A 166 -7.13 12.87 -10.40
N SER A 167 -8.08 13.32 -11.22
CA SER A 167 -9.48 13.50 -10.78
C SER A 167 -10.17 12.19 -10.44
N ASP A 168 -9.76 11.08 -11.05
CA ASP A 168 -10.32 9.76 -10.77
C ASP A 168 -9.83 9.20 -9.42
N ILE A 169 -8.65 9.63 -8.94
CA ILE A 169 -8.19 9.36 -7.56
C ILE A 169 -9.19 9.93 -6.55
N ILE A 170 -9.63 11.17 -6.74
CA ILE A 170 -10.60 11.83 -5.85
C ILE A 170 -11.93 11.08 -5.84
N LYS A 171 -12.43 10.69 -7.03
CA LYS A 171 -13.68 9.91 -7.15
C LYS A 171 -13.60 8.58 -6.41
N ILE A 172 -12.51 7.83 -6.58
CA ILE A 172 -12.31 6.55 -5.88
C ILE A 172 -12.18 6.77 -4.38
N SER A 173 -11.48 7.81 -3.95
CA SER A 173 -11.29 8.07 -2.52
C SER A 173 -12.61 8.44 -1.82
N LEU A 174 -13.47 9.22 -2.48
CA LEU A 174 -14.84 9.48 -2.01
C LEU A 174 -15.69 8.19 -1.98
N PHE A 175 -15.60 7.37 -3.02
CA PHE A 175 -16.27 6.06 -3.04
C PHE A 175 -15.80 5.18 -1.88
N LEU A 176 -14.51 5.14 -1.58
CA LEU A 176 -13.94 4.38 -0.48
C LEU A 176 -14.41 4.92 0.87
N GLY A 177 -14.52 6.23 1.07
CA GLY A 177 -15.08 6.80 2.31
C GLY A 177 -16.55 6.41 2.53
N ILE A 178 -17.36 6.42 1.48
CA ILE A 178 -18.76 5.94 1.53
C ILE A 178 -18.80 4.43 1.81
N PHE A 179 -17.92 3.65 1.16
CA PHE A 179 -17.84 2.21 1.35
C PHE A 179 -17.44 1.86 2.79
N GLN A 180 -16.44 2.55 3.35
CA GLN A 180 -16.04 2.42 4.75
C GLN A 180 -17.21 2.76 5.70
N SER A 181 -18.00 3.79 5.36
CA SER A 181 -19.17 4.20 6.14
C SER A 181 -20.25 3.13 6.19
N ILE A 182 -20.52 2.45 5.07
CA ILE A 182 -21.50 1.36 5.00
C ILE A 182 -21.06 0.17 5.87
N ILE A 183 -19.78 -0.20 5.80
CA ILE A 183 -19.24 -1.29 6.61
C ILE A 183 -19.27 -0.92 8.10
N THR A 184 -18.92 0.32 8.43
CA THR A 184 -18.94 0.86 9.79
C THR A 184 -20.35 0.91 10.37
N PHE A 185 -21.34 1.29 9.56
CA PHE A 185 -22.75 1.21 9.94
C PHE A 185 -23.17 -0.23 10.25
N SER A 186 -22.85 -1.17 9.37
CA SER A 186 -23.14 -2.60 9.59
C SER A 186 -22.53 -3.11 10.88
N TYR A 187 -21.27 -2.75 11.16
CA TYR A 187 -20.58 -3.09 12.41
C TYR A 187 -21.29 -2.54 13.64
N GLY A 188 -21.63 -1.24 13.60
CA GLY A 188 -22.30 -0.57 14.70
C GLY A 188 -23.63 -1.23 15.05
N MET A 189 -24.39 -1.63 14.03
CA MET A 189 -25.67 -2.34 14.20
C MET A 189 -25.49 -3.75 14.78
N VAL A 190 -24.53 -4.53 14.27
CA VAL A 190 -24.24 -5.89 14.75
C VAL A 190 -23.83 -5.88 16.23
N ASN A 191 -23.04 -4.87 16.64
CA ASN A 191 -22.57 -4.73 18.01
C ASN A 191 -23.51 -3.92 18.91
N GLN A 192 -24.70 -3.55 18.41
CA GLN A 192 -25.71 -2.80 19.15
C GLN A 192 -25.13 -1.50 19.79
N MET A 193 -24.25 -0.83 19.04
CA MET A 193 -23.63 0.42 19.48
C MET A 193 -24.67 1.55 19.54
N GLU A 194 -24.39 2.57 20.36
CA GLU A 194 -25.25 3.75 20.43
C GLU A 194 -25.34 4.45 19.06
N ILE A 195 -26.55 4.84 18.64
CA ILE A 195 -26.78 5.43 17.31
C ILE A 195 -25.98 6.72 17.07
N THR A 196 -25.74 7.49 18.14
CA THR A 196 -24.92 8.71 18.11
C THR A 196 -23.47 8.39 17.78
N LEU A 197 -22.92 7.34 18.40
CA LEU A 197 -21.56 6.85 18.15
C LEU A 197 -21.43 6.33 16.71
N ILE A 198 -22.41 5.57 16.22
CA ILE A 198 -22.44 5.12 14.82
C ILE A 198 -22.39 6.32 13.87
N GLY A 199 -23.16 7.38 14.16
CA GLY A 199 -23.15 8.62 13.39
C GLY A 199 -21.77 9.28 13.32
N VAL A 200 -21.05 9.36 14.46
CA VAL A 200 -19.68 9.89 14.52
C VAL A 200 -18.73 9.04 13.66
N LEU A 201 -18.75 7.72 13.81
CA LEU A 201 -17.86 6.82 13.07
C LEU A 201 -18.11 6.85 11.55
N ILE A 202 -19.35 7.07 11.12
CA ILE A 202 -19.70 7.29 9.71
C ILE A 202 -19.09 8.60 9.20
N ILE A 203 -19.23 9.70 9.94
CA ILE A 203 -18.64 11.00 9.55
C ILE A 203 -17.13 10.86 9.41
N GLU A 204 -16.48 10.19 10.36
CA GLU A 204 -15.04 9.93 10.28
C GLU A 204 -14.67 9.05 9.09
N SER A 205 -15.45 8.02 8.78
CA SER A 205 -15.23 7.15 7.62
C SER A 205 -15.31 7.90 6.29
N VAL A 206 -16.29 8.80 6.14
CA VAL A 206 -16.35 9.71 4.99
C VAL A 206 -15.13 10.63 4.95
N GLY A 207 -14.74 11.18 6.11
CA GLY A 207 -13.55 12.01 6.26
C GLY A 207 -12.26 11.29 5.87
N SER A 208 -12.12 10.01 6.20
CA SER A 208 -10.99 9.15 5.80
C SER A 208 -10.90 9.05 4.28
N GLY A 209 -12.03 8.90 3.58
CA GLY A 209 -12.07 8.92 2.12
C GLY A 209 -11.59 10.25 1.53
N ILE A 210 -12.02 11.38 2.09
CA ILE A 210 -11.57 12.71 1.65
C ILE A 210 -10.06 12.86 1.88
N LEU A 211 -9.57 12.52 3.08
CA LEU A 211 -8.15 12.59 3.43
C LEU A 211 -7.30 11.66 2.56
N THR A 212 -7.81 10.48 2.23
CA THR A 212 -7.16 9.55 1.29
C THR A 212 -6.95 10.21 -0.07
N GLY A 213 -7.96 10.88 -0.60
CA GLY A 213 -7.87 11.58 -1.88
C GLY A 213 -6.84 12.71 -1.84
N VAL A 214 -6.89 13.54 -0.79
CA VAL A 214 -5.96 14.66 -0.59
C VAL A 214 -4.52 14.16 -0.48
N LEU A 215 -4.26 13.17 0.38
CA LEU A 215 -2.93 12.61 0.57
C LEU A 215 -2.41 11.94 -0.70
N THR A 216 -3.24 11.15 -1.38
CA THR A 216 -2.80 10.46 -2.59
C THR A 216 -2.47 11.46 -3.70
N VAL A 217 -3.34 12.44 -3.96
CA VAL A 217 -3.09 13.47 -4.99
C VAL A 217 -1.88 14.34 -4.65
N GLY A 218 -1.63 14.61 -3.36
CA GLY A 218 -0.47 15.38 -2.92
C GLY A 218 0.86 14.60 -2.97
N LEU A 219 0.86 13.34 -2.54
CA LEU A 219 2.07 12.52 -2.44
C LEU A 219 2.51 11.94 -3.79
N LEU A 220 1.56 11.55 -4.65
CA LEU A 220 1.87 10.93 -5.93
C LEU A 220 2.82 11.76 -6.82
N PRO A 221 2.56 13.06 -7.11
CA PRO A 221 3.46 13.86 -7.94
C PRO A 221 4.82 14.09 -7.25
N TYR A 222 4.85 14.15 -5.91
CA TYR A 222 6.10 14.25 -5.17
C TYR A 222 6.96 12.99 -5.39
N PHE A 223 6.35 11.80 -5.33
CA PHE A 223 7.05 10.55 -5.59
C PHE A 223 7.45 10.39 -7.05
N GLU A 224 6.58 10.72 -8.00
CA GLU A 224 6.88 10.72 -9.43
C GLU A 224 8.14 11.55 -9.75
N ASN A 225 8.21 12.77 -9.24
CA ASN A 225 9.32 13.68 -9.53
C ASN A 225 10.60 13.37 -8.73
N THR A 226 10.46 12.97 -7.45
CA THR A 226 11.62 12.72 -6.57
C THR A 226 12.31 11.41 -6.92
N PHE A 227 11.52 10.35 -7.16
CA PHE A 227 12.01 9.01 -7.43
C PHE A 227 12.11 8.68 -8.93
N ASP A 228 11.77 9.65 -9.79
CA ASP A 228 11.74 9.50 -11.25
C ASP A 228 10.86 8.31 -11.68
N ILE A 229 9.64 8.26 -11.13
CA ILE A 229 8.68 7.19 -11.42
C ILE A 229 7.75 7.69 -12.52
N LEU A 230 7.72 6.94 -13.63
CA LEU A 230 6.83 7.22 -14.75
C LEU A 230 5.55 6.40 -14.55
N THR A 231 4.43 7.07 -14.28
CA THR A 231 3.09 6.47 -14.18
C THR A 231 2.30 6.72 -15.46
N ASP A 232 1.19 6.01 -15.66
CA ASP A 232 0.30 6.28 -16.80
C ASP A 232 -0.28 7.70 -16.75
N MET A 233 -0.51 8.25 -15.55
CA MET A 233 -0.91 9.65 -15.38
C MET A 233 0.20 10.60 -15.86
N LYS A 234 1.46 10.34 -15.47
CA LYS A 234 2.59 11.17 -15.88
C LYS A 234 2.84 11.07 -17.38
N LEU A 235 2.65 9.90 -17.97
CA LEU A 235 2.67 9.69 -19.41
C LEU A 235 1.62 10.55 -20.11
N LEU A 236 0.36 10.52 -19.65
CA LEU A 236 -0.69 11.34 -20.24
C LEU A 236 -0.42 12.84 -20.10
N GLU A 237 0.15 13.29 -18.98
CA GLU A 237 0.65 14.68 -18.84
C GLU A 237 1.69 15.03 -19.91
N LEU A 238 2.62 14.11 -20.21
CA LEU A 238 3.64 14.29 -21.24
C LEU A 238 3.10 14.21 -22.67
N SER A 239 1.92 13.62 -22.86
CA SER A 239 1.28 13.51 -24.18
C SER A 239 0.67 14.83 -24.67
N ASP A 240 0.49 15.81 -23.78
CA ASP A 240 -0.08 17.11 -24.11
C ASP A 240 0.90 17.93 -25.00
N PHE A 241 0.45 18.32 -26.18
CA PHE A 241 1.23 19.16 -27.10
C PHE A 241 1.45 20.59 -26.59
N SER A 242 0.71 21.01 -25.57
CA SER A 242 0.97 22.25 -24.84
C SER A 242 2.27 22.18 -24.03
N HIS A 243 2.78 20.97 -23.76
CA HIS A 243 4.01 20.76 -23.02
C HIS A 243 5.18 21.49 -23.68
N THR A 244 5.96 22.20 -22.86
CA THR A 244 6.96 23.17 -23.31
C THR A 244 7.91 22.59 -24.36
N LEU A 245 8.33 21.35 -24.19
CA LEU A 245 9.27 20.69 -25.10
C LEU A 245 8.63 20.28 -26.44
N LEU A 246 7.40 19.77 -26.44
CA LEU A 246 6.67 19.43 -27.67
C LEU A 246 6.28 20.69 -28.45
N LYS A 247 5.84 21.74 -27.75
CA LYS A 247 5.59 23.05 -28.35
C LYS A 247 6.85 23.62 -29.01
N GLN A 248 8.01 23.49 -28.36
CA GLN A 248 9.28 23.92 -28.96
C GLN A 248 9.68 23.05 -30.17
N LEU A 249 9.42 21.74 -30.13
CA LEU A 249 9.67 20.84 -31.27
C LEU A 249 8.83 21.23 -32.47
N LEU A 250 7.55 21.52 -32.27
CA LEU A 250 6.66 22.03 -33.30
C LEU A 250 7.17 23.34 -33.91
N LEU A 251 7.60 24.30 -33.08
CA LEU A 251 8.05 25.62 -33.54
C LEU A 251 9.42 25.58 -34.24
N LYS A 252 10.36 24.77 -33.76
CA LYS A 252 11.74 24.75 -34.26
C LYS A 252 11.98 23.72 -35.36
N ALA A 253 11.20 22.63 -35.37
CA ALA A 253 11.38 21.51 -36.28
C ALA A 253 10.04 20.83 -36.55
N SER A 254 9.09 21.54 -37.17
CA SER A 254 7.74 21.04 -37.48
C SER A 254 7.73 19.70 -38.23
N GLY A 255 8.65 19.50 -39.18
CA GLY A 255 8.79 18.22 -39.88
C GLY A 255 9.17 17.06 -38.95
N THR A 256 10.04 17.31 -37.96
CA THR A 256 10.38 16.32 -36.93
C THR A 256 9.20 16.08 -36.00
N PHE A 257 8.46 17.13 -35.61
CA PHE A 257 7.25 16.99 -34.81
C PHE A 257 6.23 16.06 -35.51
N HIS A 258 5.84 16.35 -36.76
CA HIS A 258 4.89 15.52 -37.50
C HIS A 258 5.38 14.09 -37.70
N HIS A 259 6.68 13.90 -37.98
CA HIS A 259 7.28 12.58 -38.02
C HIS A 259 7.11 11.82 -36.70
N SER A 260 7.46 12.43 -35.56
CA SER A 260 7.32 11.84 -34.24
C SER A 260 5.88 11.48 -33.88
N ILE A 261 4.89 12.30 -34.27
CA ILE A 261 3.46 11.97 -34.07
C ILE A 261 3.04 10.77 -34.92
N MET A 262 3.43 10.72 -36.20
CA MET A 262 3.10 9.61 -37.10
C MET A 262 3.76 8.30 -36.65
N VAL A 263 5.03 8.36 -36.24
CA VAL A 263 5.74 7.21 -35.66
C VAL A 263 5.07 6.76 -34.37
N GLY A 264 4.62 7.70 -33.53
CA GLY A 264 3.90 7.38 -32.30
C GLY A 264 2.60 6.61 -32.53
N ALA A 265 1.82 6.97 -33.56
CA ALA A 265 0.60 6.24 -33.93
C ALA A 265 0.92 4.81 -34.39
N LEU A 266 1.95 4.62 -35.22
CA LEU A 266 2.39 3.30 -35.66
C LEU A 266 2.93 2.46 -34.49
N ALA A 267 3.70 3.06 -33.59
CA ALA A 267 4.25 2.41 -32.42
C ALA A 267 3.16 2.00 -31.42
N GLU A 268 2.12 2.83 -31.25
CA GLU A 268 0.93 2.49 -30.46
C GLU A 268 0.26 1.24 -31.00
N SER A 269 -0.13 1.23 -32.29
CA SER A 269 -0.80 0.08 -32.91
C SER A 269 0.07 -1.19 -32.88
N ALA A 270 1.38 -1.05 -33.09
CA ALA A 270 2.29 -2.18 -33.01
C ALA A 270 2.38 -2.73 -31.57
N ALA A 271 2.49 -1.86 -30.56
CA ALA A 271 2.53 -2.26 -29.17
C ALA A 271 1.21 -2.91 -28.69
N GLU A 272 0.06 -2.36 -29.09
CA GLU A 272 -1.26 -2.96 -28.81
C GLU A 272 -1.35 -4.39 -29.38
N SER A 273 -0.88 -4.60 -30.61
CA SER A 273 -0.97 -5.91 -31.28
C SER A 273 -0.19 -7.03 -30.57
N ILE A 274 0.88 -6.68 -29.84
CA ILE A 274 1.69 -7.63 -29.08
C ILE A 274 1.37 -7.64 -27.58
N GLY A 275 0.46 -6.78 -27.11
CA GLY A 275 0.13 -6.62 -25.69
C GLY A 275 1.21 -5.90 -24.87
N ALA A 276 2.00 -5.04 -25.51
CA ALA A 276 2.95 -4.14 -24.85
C ALA A 276 2.25 -2.83 -24.42
N ASN A 277 2.93 -1.98 -23.64
CA ASN A 277 2.35 -0.71 -23.20
C ASN A 277 2.30 0.30 -24.38
N ALA A 278 1.13 0.39 -25.00
CA ALA A 278 0.87 1.24 -26.15
C ALA A 278 0.96 2.75 -25.86
N THR A 279 0.46 3.17 -24.70
CA THR A 279 0.53 4.57 -24.24
C THR A 279 1.98 5.02 -24.09
N PHE A 280 2.82 4.20 -23.46
CA PHE A 280 4.25 4.44 -23.34
C PHE A 280 4.93 4.51 -24.71
N ALA A 281 4.68 3.54 -25.60
CA ALA A 281 5.29 3.51 -26.94
C ALA A 281 4.96 4.75 -27.77
N ARG A 282 3.69 5.20 -27.74
CA ARG A 282 3.25 6.43 -28.39
C ARG A 282 3.99 7.65 -27.86
N ILE A 283 3.99 7.82 -26.53
CA ILE A 283 4.53 9.03 -25.90
C ILE A 283 6.05 9.06 -26.00
N ALA A 284 6.73 7.93 -25.81
CA ALA A 284 8.17 7.84 -26.04
C ALA A 284 8.54 8.28 -27.47
N SER A 285 7.73 7.92 -28.47
CA SER A 285 7.92 8.36 -29.86
C SER A 285 7.80 9.87 -30.05
N TYR A 286 6.98 10.56 -29.25
CA TYR A 286 6.88 12.03 -29.30
C TYR A 286 8.19 12.72 -28.90
N TYR A 287 8.94 12.10 -27.99
CA TYR A 287 10.16 12.65 -27.42
C TYR A 287 11.46 12.04 -27.99
N HIS A 288 11.39 10.94 -28.75
CA HIS A 288 12.58 10.20 -29.22
C HIS A 288 13.55 11.07 -30.04
N ASP A 289 13.01 12.01 -30.80
CA ASP A 289 13.74 12.83 -31.77
C ASP A 289 13.94 14.27 -31.28
N ILE A 290 13.65 14.54 -30.00
CA ILE A 290 13.64 15.89 -29.45
C ILE A 290 15.02 16.54 -29.50
N GLY A 291 16.10 15.74 -29.53
CA GLY A 291 17.47 16.18 -29.71
C GLY A 291 17.74 16.87 -31.07
N LYS A 292 16.94 16.61 -32.10
CA LYS A 292 17.09 17.23 -33.44
C LYS A 292 16.84 18.75 -33.43
N MET A 293 16.21 19.28 -32.38
CA MET A 293 16.11 20.73 -32.16
C MET A 293 17.45 21.41 -31.93
N LYS A 294 18.47 20.69 -31.44
CA LYS A 294 19.82 21.23 -31.22
C LYS A 294 20.57 21.44 -32.54
N SER A 295 20.27 20.64 -33.56
CA SER A 295 21.01 20.59 -34.82
C SER A 295 20.52 21.58 -35.88
N ARG A 296 19.34 22.21 -35.70
CA ARG A 296 18.65 22.96 -36.77
C ARG A 296 18.70 24.50 -36.65
N SER A 297 19.70 25.02 -35.92
CA SER A 297 20.15 26.44 -35.91
C SER A 297 19.43 27.40 -34.95
N PHE A 298 20.11 27.80 -33.85
CA PHE A 298 20.24 29.21 -33.41
C PHE A 298 21.35 29.37 -32.35
N CYS A 299 22.41 30.07 -32.73
CA CYS A 299 23.46 30.58 -31.84
C CYS A 299 22.85 31.71 -30.98
N GLY A 300 22.66 31.48 -29.69
CA GLY A 300 22.16 32.49 -28.73
C GLY A 300 21.13 31.89 -27.77
N LYS A 301 21.50 31.76 -26.49
CA LYS A 301 20.74 31.15 -25.36
C LYS A 301 20.88 29.62 -25.20
N SER A 302 22.11 29.12 -25.14
CA SER A 302 22.42 27.70 -24.88
C SER A 302 22.29 27.25 -23.41
N LYS A 303 22.03 28.15 -22.44
CA LYS A 303 21.90 27.77 -21.01
C LYS A 303 20.50 27.32 -20.56
N TRP A 304 19.44 27.72 -21.26
CA TRP A 304 18.05 27.38 -20.88
C TRP A 304 17.64 25.97 -21.32
N TRP A 305 18.13 25.48 -22.46
CA TRP A 305 17.80 24.17 -23.01
C TRP A 305 18.28 22.99 -22.16
N LEU A 306 19.54 23.06 -21.69
CA LEU A 306 20.07 22.10 -20.71
C LEU A 306 19.25 22.13 -19.43
N LYS A 307 18.88 23.33 -18.94
CA LYS A 307 18.00 23.46 -17.78
C LYS A 307 16.63 22.84 -18.01
N SER A 308 15.92 23.10 -19.11
CA SER A 308 14.56 22.58 -19.32
C SER A 308 14.51 21.08 -19.62
N ALA A 309 15.49 20.53 -20.35
CA ALA A 309 15.60 19.09 -20.56
C ALA A 309 16.13 18.34 -19.32
N GLN A 310 17.03 18.95 -18.52
CA GLN A 310 17.45 18.39 -17.22
C GLN A 310 16.43 18.60 -16.10
N GLN A 311 15.53 19.59 -16.22
CA GLN A 311 14.49 19.87 -15.23
C GLN A 311 13.34 18.87 -15.31
N ASP A 312 13.04 18.34 -16.51
CA ASP A 312 12.04 17.29 -16.65
C ASP A 312 12.71 15.92 -16.78
N LYS A 313 13.01 15.33 -15.63
CA LYS A 313 13.60 13.98 -15.52
C LYS A 313 12.73 12.92 -16.20
N ALA A 314 11.40 13.10 -16.21
CA ALA A 314 10.49 12.16 -16.86
C ALA A 314 10.70 12.14 -18.38
N VAL A 315 10.93 13.32 -18.99
CA VAL A 315 11.30 13.42 -20.41
C VAL A 315 12.67 12.83 -20.68
N THR A 316 13.65 13.08 -19.80
CA THR A 316 14.97 12.45 -19.88
C THR A 316 14.86 10.92 -19.82
N LYS A 317 13.93 10.38 -19.03
CA LYS A 317 13.66 8.93 -18.96
C LYS A 317 13.03 8.42 -20.26
N CYS A 318 12.05 9.11 -20.85
CA CYS A 318 11.51 8.75 -22.16
C CYS A 318 12.58 8.75 -23.26
N ILE A 319 13.57 9.65 -23.18
CA ILE A 319 14.68 9.76 -24.14
C ILE A 319 15.77 8.71 -23.88
N ASN A 320 16.11 8.44 -22.62
CA ASN A 320 17.22 7.55 -22.21
C ASN A 320 16.80 6.08 -22.06
N ILE A 321 15.60 5.68 -22.51
CA ILE A 321 15.23 4.26 -22.60
C ILE A 321 15.91 3.67 -23.83
N ASP A 322 17.24 3.55 -23.71
CA ASP A 322 18.08 2.61 -24.42
C ASP A 322 18.28 1.42 -23.45
N PHE A 323 17.66 0.28 -23.78
CA PHE A 323 17.88 -1.07 -23.24
C PHE A 323 17.69 -1.46 -21.74
N SER A 324 17.43 -0.57 -20.78
CA SER A 324 17.42 -0.99 -19.35
C SER A 324 16.06 -1.34 -18.70
N HIS A 325 14.92 -0.98 -19.29
CA HIS A 325 13.60 -1.17 -18.63
C HIS A 325 12.70 -2.21 -19.31
N LYS A 326 12.88 -3.49 -18.94
CA LYS A 326 11.94 -4.60 -19.23
C LYS A 326 10.50 -4.36 -18.74
N ARG A 327 10.27 -3.36 -17.89
CA ARG A 327 8.97 -3.05 -17.24
C ARG A 327 7.89 -2.59 -18.23
N TRP A 328 8.26 -1.92 -19.33
CA TRP A 328 7.28 -1.29 -20.23
C TRP A 328 6.88 -2.14 -21.44
N ILE A 329 7.66 -3.18 -21.74
CA ILE A 329 7.39 -4.05 -22.92
C ILE A 329 6.37 -5.14 -22.57
N TYR A 330 6.21 -5.54 -21.30
CA TYR A 330 5.47 -6.77 -20.93
C TYR A 330 4.46 -6.63 -19.78
N ASN A 331 3.86 -5.46 -19.55
CA ASN A 331 2.83 -5.32 -18.51
C ASN A 331 1.41 -5.77 -18.95
N GLY A 332 1.22 -6.27 -20.17
CA GLY A 332 -0.10 -6.71 -20.68
C GLY A 332 -0.34 -8.22 -20.71
N LYS A 333 0.66 -9.07 -20.43
CA LYS A 333 0.49 -10.54 -20.45
C LYS A 333 1.36 -11.25 -19.42
N ARG A 334 0.75 -11.63 -18.29
CA ARG A 334 0.96 -12.93 -17.66
C ARG A 334 -0.39 -13.38 -17.08
N GLU A 335 -0.98 -14.32 -17.79
CA GLU A 335 -2.07 -15.27 -17.46
C GLU A 335 -3.30 -14.75 -16.69
#